data_AF-A0A1E1WYD3-F1
#
_entry.id   AF-A0A1E1WYD3-F1
#
_cell.length_a   1.000
_cell.length_b   1.000
_cell.length_c   1.000
_cell.angle_alpha   90.00
_cell.angle_beta   90.00
_cell.angle_gamma   90.00
#
_symmetry.space_group_name_H-M   'P 1'
#
loop_
_entity.id
_entity.type
_entity.pdbx_description
1 polymer ?
#
loop_
_entity_poly.entity_id
_entity_poly.type
_entity_poly.pdbx_seq_one_letter_code
_entity_poly.pdbx_strand_id
1 'polypeptide(L)'
;YNFISYSPALLATSSVAAAVHGLSGPLHTTSAQDQLLSSLERITSVRTTEIRRSVLEIETLMASSVAAFQQQALCKSVTSLTSYATSKSNGLVASSSVEPSLPSSQPNTPTDVQDINF
;
A
#
# COMPACT_ATOMS: atom_id res chain seq x y z
N TYR A 1 -2.81 -2.42 17.85
CA TYR A 1 -3.19 -1.00 18.00
C TYR A 1 -4.39 -0.91 18.93
N ASN A 2 -4.40 0.03 19.88
CA ASN A 2 -5.44 0.12 20.93
C ASN A 2 -6.44 1.25 20.67
N PHE A 3 -7.00 1.31 19.45
CA PHE A 3 -8.01 2.33 19.10
C PHE A 3 -9.32 2.19 19.88
N ILE A 4 -9.60 1.02 20.45
CA ILE A 4 -10.75 0.76 21.34
C ILE A 4 -10.67 1.63 22.61
N SER A 5 -9.45 2.02 23.01
CA SER A 5 -9.21 2.87 24.17
C SER A 5 -9.26 4.36 23.85
N TYR A 6 -9.35 4.75 22.58
CA TYR A 6 -9.40 6.14 22.17
C TYR A 6 -10.83 6.66 22.20
N SER A 7 -10.98 7.89 22.69
CA SER A 7 -12.25 8.58 22.53
C SER A 7 -12.52 8.78 21.03
N PRO A 8 -13.80 8.77 20.62
CA PRO A 8 -14.15 9.05 19.22
C PRO A 8 -13.60 10.38 18.71
N ALA A 9 -13.55 11.39 19.59
CA ALA A 9 -12.97 12.70 19.28
C ALA A 9 -11.47 12.63 18.98
N LEU A 10 -10.69 11.91 19.81
CA LEU A 10 -9.26 11.73 19.57
C LEU A 10 -9.01 11.00 18.26
N LEU A 11 -9.71 9.88 18.03
CA LEU A 11 -9.54 9.07 16.82
C LEU A 11 -9.89 9.86 15.56
N ALA A 12 -11.02 10.57 15.54
CA ALA A 12 -11.42 11.40 14.41
C ALA A 12 -10.43 12.55 14.17
N THR A 13 -10.01 13.24 15.23
CA THR A 13 -9.06 14.36 15.15
C THR A 13 -7.72 13.90 14.58
N SER A 14 -7.17 12.81 15.10
CA SER A 14 -5.91 12.24 14.64
C SER A 14 -6.00 11.69 13.22
N SER A 15 -7.16 11.15 12.82
CA SER A 15 -7.36 10.68 11.44
C SER A 15 -7.35 11.84 10.45
N VAL A 16 -8.00 12.97 10.77
CA VAL A 16 -7.95 14.20 9.96
C VAL A 16 -6.52 14.74 9.91
N ALA A 17 -5.85 14.84 11.06
CA ALA A 17 -4.47 15.33 11.13
C ALA A 17 -3.53 14.48 10.25
N ALA A 18 -3.63 13.15 10.33
CA ALA A 18 -2.85 12.22 9.52
C ALA A 18 -3.17 12.34 8.02
N ALA A 19 -4.44 12.49 7.65
CA ALA A 19 -4.85 12.62 6.25
C ALA A 19 -4.34 13.94 5.62
N VAL A 20 -4.40 15.05 6.36
CA VAL A 20 -3.91 16.36 5.89
C VAL A 20 -2.39 16.35 5.77
N HIS A 21 -1.71 15.67 6.69
CA HIS A 21 -0.25 15.55 6.66
C HIS A 21 0.27 14.63 5.55
N GLY A 22 -0.52 13.62 5.17
CA GLY A 22 -0.08 12.56 4.28
C GLY A 22 0.79 11.53 4.99
N LEU A 23 0.68 10.28 4.56
CA LEU A 23 1.45 9.16 5.11
C LEU A 23 2.95 9.35 4.78
N SER A 24 3.79 9.32 5.81
CA SER A 24 5.26 9.39 5.68
C SER A 24 5.79 10.63 4.96
N GLY A 25 5.03 11.73 4.96
CA GLY A 25 5.56 13.03 4.53
C GLY A 25 6.80 13.37 5.36
N PRO A 26 7.86 13.94 4.76
CA PRO A 26 9.03 14.33 5.53
C PRO A 26 8.54 15.21 6.68
N LEU A 27 8.91 14.81 7.89
CA LEU A 27 8.62 15.43 9.20
C LEU A 27 9.20 16.85 9.32
N HIS A 28 9.17 17.63 8.24
CA HIS A 28 9.21 19.07 8.30
C HIS A 28 7.90 19.48 8.95
N THR A 29 7.94 19.59 10.27
CA THR A 29 7.04 20.39 11.08
C THR A 29 7.02 21.79 10.48
N THR A 30 6.22 21.98 9.45
CA THR A 30 5.98 23.29 8.88
C THR A 30 5.11 24.03 9.88
N SER A 31 5.25 25.35 9.93
CA SER A 31 4.35 26.23 10.69
C SER A 31 2.86 25.89 10.47
N ALA A 32 2.51 25.40 9.27
CA ALA A 32 1.16 24.95 8.93
C ALA A 32 0.68 23.73 9.75
N GLN A 33 1.54 22.77 10.07
CA GLN A 33 1.19 21.59 10.89
C GLN A 33 0.83 22.01 12.32
N ASP A 34 1.65 22.88 12.90
CA ASP A 34 1.44 23.33 14.27
C ASP A 34 0.17 24.18 14.38
N GLN A 35 -0.12 24.99 13.36
CA GLN A 35 -1.39 25.72 13.27
C GLN A 35 -2.61 24.79 13.13
N LEU A 36 -2.49 23.73 12.32
CA LEU A 36 -3.56 22.73 12.19
C LEU A 36 -3.81 22.04 13.54
N LEU A 37 -2.76 21.54 14.20
CA LEU A 37 -2.89 20.85 15.48
C LEU A 37 -3.44 21.77 16.57
N SER A 38 -3.00 23.03 16.62
CA SER A 38 -3.54 24.04 17.54
C SER A 38 -5.02 24.32 17.28
N SER A 39 -5.43 24.38 16.01
CA SER A 39 -6.84 24.57 15.63
C SER A 39 -7.68 23.36 16.01
N LEU A 40 -7.18 22.15 15.76
CA LEU A 40 -7.85 20.91 16.13
C LEU A 40 -7.99 20.78 17.64
N GLU A 41 -6.95 21.08 18.42
CA GLU A 41 -7.02 21.10 19.89
C GLU A 41 -8.08 22.07 20.39
N ARG A 42 -8.19 23.27 19.80
CA ARG A 42 -9.22 24.25 20.18
C ARG A 42 -10.64 23.78 19.86
N ILE A 43 -10.84 23.08 18.74
CA ILE A 43 -12.17 22.63 18.30
C ILE A 43 -12.61 21.40 19.08
N THR A 44 -11.70 20.44 19.31
CA THR A 44 -12.05 19.13 19.86
C THR A 44 -11.71 18.99 21.33
N SER A 45 -11.03 19.97 21.93
CA SER A 45 -10.51 19.93 23.31
C SER A 45 -9.57 18.74 23.58
N VAL A 46 -8.98 18.18 22.52
CA VAL A 46 -8.00 17.09 22.60
C VAL A 46 -6.60 17.70 22.54
N ARG A 47 -5.75 17.37 23.51
CA ARG A 47 -4.41 17.94 23.59
C ARG A 47 -3.56 17.58 22.37
N THR A 48 -2.81 18.54 21.86
CA THR A 48 -1.90 18.34 20.70
C THR A 48 -0.97 17.15 20.89
N THR A 49 -0.47 16.91 22.10
CA THR A 49 0.42 15.77 22.40
C THR A 49 -0.26 14.41 22.19
N GLU A 50 -1.55 14.30 22.52
CA GLU A 50 -2.34 13.09 22.33
C GLU A 50 -2.67 12.89 20.86
N ILE A 51 -2.99 13.98 20.15
CA ILE A 51 -3.22 13.96 18.71
C ILE A 51 -1.97 13.42 18.00
N ARG A 52 -0.78 13.98 18.28
CA ARG A 52 0.50 13.56 17.68
C ARG A 52 0.81 12.10 17.93
N ARG A 53 0.65 11.63 19.16
CA ARG A 53 0.89 10.22 19.52
C ARG A 53 -0.05 9.30 18.74
N SER A 54 -1.33 9.63 18.69
CA SER A 54 -2.31 8.81 17.94
C SER A 54 -2.09 8.88 16.43
N VAL A 55 -1.61 10.00 15.88
CA VAL A 55 -1.23 10.10 14.45
C VAL A 55 -0.12 9.11 14.12
N LEU A 56 0.95 9.06 14.93
CA LEU A 56 2.05 8.10 14.73
C LEU A 56 1.58 6.65 14.76
N GLU A 57 0.64 6.31 15.65
CA GLU A 57 0.07 4.97 15.70
C GLU A 57 -0.77 4.63 14.47
N ILE A 58 -1.55 5.59 13.95
CA ILE A 58 -2.31 5.44 12.70
C ILE A 58 -1.36 5.24 11.52
N GLU A 59 -0.31 6.05 11.40
CA GLU A 59 0.69 5.93 10.34
C GLU A 59 1.41 4.58 10.38
N THR A 60 1.79 4.13 11.57
CA THR A 60 2.43 2.82 11.77
C THR A 60 1.48 1.68 11.37
N LEU A 61 0.19 1.78 11.75
CA LEU A 61 -0.84 0.83 11.31
C LEU A 61 -0.95 0.79 9.79
N MET A 62 -1.06 1.95 9.15
CA MET A 62 -1.22 2.04 7.71
C MET A 62 -0.01 1.48 6.98
N ALA A 63 1.21 1.82 7.41
CA ALA A 63 2.44 1.28 6.84
C ALA A 63 2.51 -0.24 6.95
N SER A 64 2.21 -0.79 8.14
CA SER A 64 2.18 -2.25 8.34
C SER A 64 1.08 -2.95 7.54
N SER A 65 -0.08 -2.32 7.37
CA SER A 65 -1.20 -2.85 6.61
C SER A 65 -0.90 -2.90 5.11
N VAL A 66 -0.27 -1.85 4.57
CA VAL A 66 0.17 -1.81 3.17
C VAL A 66 1.23 -2.88 2.91
N ALA A 67 2.20 -3.03 3.80
CA ALA A 67 3.22 -4.07 3.69
C ALA A 67 2.62 -5.49 3.72
N ALA A 68 1.68 -5.74 4.64
CA ALA A 68 0.98 -7.02 4.73
C ALA A 68 0.12 -7.32 3.49
N PHE A 69 -0.54 -6.30 2.94
CA PHE A 69 -1.34 -6.44 1.72
C PHE A 69 -0.47 -6.79 0.50
N GLN A 70 0.69 -6.16 0.36
CA GLN A 70 1.66 -6.48 -0.70
C GLN A 70 2.19 -7.91 -0.58
N GLN A 71 2.45 -8.40 0.64
CA GLN A 71 2.85 -9.79 0.86
C GLN A 71 1.76 -10.80 0.46
N GLN A 72 0.48 -10.51 0.77
CA GLN A 72 -0.62 -11.39 0.34
C GLN A 72 -0.80 -11.44 -1.19
N ALA A 73 -0.56 -10.33 -1.89
CA ALA A 73 -0.59 -10.29 -3.35
C ALA A 73 0.53 -11.16 -3.96
N LEU A 74 1.73 -11.18 -3.38
CA LEU A 74 2.81 -12.07 -3.82
C LEU A 74 2.49 -13.55 -3.53
N CYS A 75 2.00 -13.88 -2.33
CA CYS A 75 1.75 -15.27 -1.95
C CYS A 75 0.60 -15.94 -2.72
N LYS A 76 -0.41 -15.18 -3.16
CA LYS A 76 -1.48 -15.71 -4.04
C LYS A 76 -1.03 -15.97 -5.47
N SER A 77 0.11 -15.42 -5.89
CA SER A 77 0.69 -15.67 -7.22
C SER A 77 1.56 -16.95 -7.27
N VAL A 78 1.89 -17.57 -6.14
CA VAL A 78 2.82 -18.72 -6.11
C VAL A 78 2.13 -20.07 -5.89
N THR A 79 0.79 -20.12 -5.77
CA THR A 79 0.06 -21.38 -5.50
C THR A 79 -0.51 -22.06 -6.75
N SER A 80 -0.15 -21.60 -7.95
CA SER A 80 -0.35 -22.38 -9.17
C SER A 80 1.00 -22.85 -9.67
N LEU A 81 1.44 -24.02 -9.22
CA LEU A 81 2.32 -24.98 -9.92
C LEU A 81 2.75 -26.08 -8.93
N THR A 82 1.82 -26.95 -8.53
CA THR A 82 2.18 -28.31 -8.12
C THR A 82 1.62 -29.27 -9.16
N SER A 83 2.51 -29.84 -9.97
CA SER A 83 2.32 -31.19 -10.52
C SER A 83 3.64 -31.77 -11.02
N TYR A 84 4.24 -32.57 -10.13
CA TYR A 84 5.01 -33.79 -10.36
C TYR A 84 5.86 -33.90 -11.63
N ALA A 85 7.18 -33.76 -11.48
CA ALA A 85 8.15 -34.51 -12.29
C ALA A 85 9.38 -34.86 -11.44
N THR A 86 9.40 -36.08 -10.94
CA THR A 86 10.62 -36.80 -10.54
C THR A 86 11.51 -36.96 -11.77
N SER A 87 12.79 -36.56 -11.71
CA SER A 87 13.93 -37.30 -12.31
C SER A 87 15.29 -36.64 -12.05
N LYS A 88 16.07 -37.33 -11.21
CA LYS A 88 17.52 -37.63 -11.30
C LYS A 88 18.51 -36.64 -11.98
N SER A 89 19.55 -36.35 -11.19
CA SER A 89 20.99 -36.51 -11.51
C SER A 89 21.75 -35.39 -12.24
N ASN A 90 22.84 -34.95 -11.59
CA ASN A 90 24.13 -34.45 -12.06
C ASN A 90 24.25 -33.81 -13.46
N GLY A 91 24.85 -32.62 -13.52
CA GLY A 91 25.47 -32.14 -14.76
C GLY A 91 26.05 -30.73 -14.68
N LEU A 92 27.38 -30.67 -14.75
CA LEU A 92 28.24 -29.50 -14.93
C LEU A 92 27.89 -28.64 -16.18
N VAL A 93 28.36 -27.38 -16.14
CA VAL A 93 28.74 -26.45 -17.23
C VAL A 93 27.68 -25.83 -18.17
N ALA A 94 27.80 -24.50 -18.29
CA ALA A 94 28.05 -23.74 -19.53
C ALA A 94 27.06 -22.60 -19.85
N SER A 95 27.64 -21.40 -19.97
CA SER A 95 27.11 -20.15 -20.52
C SER A 95 26.76 -20.24 -22.01
N SER A 96 25.74 -19.50 -22.47
CA SER A 96 25.62 -18.83 -23.80
C SER A 96 24.19 -18.27 -23.94
N SER A 97 23.96 -16.95 -23.86
CA SER A 97 23.90 -15.99 -24.98
C SER A 97 22.72 -16.17 -25.98
N VAL A 98 21.71 -15.29 -25.82
CA VAL A 98 20.92 -14.55 -26.84
C VAL A 98 19.94 -15.33 -27.77
N GLU A 99 18.62 -15.13 -27.54
CA GLU A 99 17.51 -14.66 -28.44
C GLU A 99 17.67 -14.89 -29.98
N PRO A 100 16.64 -15.24 -30.82
CA PRO A 100 15.26 -14.71 -30.78
C PRO A 100 14.12 -15.65 -31.25
N SER A 101 12.91 -15.53 -30.69
CA SER A 101 11.65 -15.85 -31.42
C SER A 101 10.40 -15.32 -30.72
N LEU A 102 9.98 -14.11 -31.12
CA LEU A 102 8.56 -13.74 -31.18
C LEU A 102 7.93 -14.43 -32.42
N PRO A 103 6.62 -14.79 -32.42
CA PRO A 103 5.52 -13.92 -32.03
C PRO A 103 4.37 -14.61 -31.27
N SER A 104 3.91 -14.04 -30.17
CA SER A 104 2.63 -14.43 -29.56
C SER A 104 1.98 -13.18 -28.97
N SER A 105 1.09 -12.57 -29.76
CA SER A 105 -0.36 -12.72 -29.65
C SER A 105 -0.91 -11.93 -28.47
N GLN A 106 -1.25 -10.69 -28.82
CA GLN A 106 -2.04 -9.72 -28.10
C GLN A 106 -3.31 -10.34 -27.49
N PRO A 107 -3.71 -9.96 -26.27
CA PRO A 107 -4.87 -10.51 -25.58
C PRO A 107 -6.20 -9.98 -26.18
N ASN A 108 -7.09 -10.90 -26.56
CA ASN A 108 -8.46 -10.63 -26.94
C ASN A 108 -9.26 -10.09 -25.75
N THR A 109 -9.65 -8.81 -25.78
CA THR A 109 -10.77 -8.28 -24.99
C THR A 109 -11.91 -7.90 -25.94
N PRO A 110 -13.16 -8.32 -25.68
CA PRO A 110 -14.26 -8.18 -26.62
C PRO A 110 -14.85 -6.78 -26.50
N THR A 111 -14.47 -5.88 -27.42
CA THR A 111 -15.20 -4.63 -27.63
C THR A 111 -15.65 -4.63 -29.08
N ASP A 112 -16.84 -5.17 -29.32
CA ASP A 112 -17.54 -5.10 -30.60
C ASP A 112 -18.00 -3.66 -30.80
N VAL A 113 -17.25 -2.90 -31.61
CA VAL A 113 -17.65 -1.57 -32.06
C VAL A 113 -17.85 -1.69 -33.57
N GLN A 114 -19.12 -1.76 -33.98
CA GLN A 114 -19.49 -1.73 -35.39
C GLN A 114 -19.22 -0.33 -35.94
N ASP A 115 -18.26 -0.20 -36.85
CA ASP A 115 -18.07 1.03 -37.61
C ASP A 115 -19.20 1.18 -38.64
N ILE A 116 -20.13 2.09 -38.33
CA ILE A 116 -21.16 2.61 -39.24
C ILE A 116 -20.51 3.58 -40.22
N ASN A 117 -20.45 3.23 -41.51
CA ASN A 117 -20.18 4.18 -42.58
C ASN A 117 -21.50 4.73 -43.13
N PHE A 118 -21.56 6.06 -43.28
CA PHE A 118 -22.62 6.79 -44.01
C PHE A 118 -22.38 6.75 -45.51
#